data_AF-A0A6A6LQQ4-F1
#
_entry.id   AF-A0A6A6LQQ4-F1
#
_cell.length_a   1.000
_cell.length_b   1.000
_cell.length_c   1.000
_cell.angle_alpha   90.00
_cell.angle_beta   90.00
_cell.angle_gamma   90.00
#
_symmetry.space_group_name_H-M   'P 1'
#
loop_
_entity.id
_entity.type
_entity.pdbx_description
1 polymer ?
#
loop_
_entity_poly.entity_id
_entity_poly.type
_entity_poly.pdbx_seq_one_letter_code
_entity_poly.pdbx_strand_id
1 'polypeptide(L)'
;MCNLYRFLKGKVEGGNQNIRSAIGRKGSAPSSNGGKQGMADALAEMTKRSAYFQKIREDVQKYAKAITELKTVIITFKNKT
;
A
#
# COMPACT_ATOMS: atom_id res chain seq x y z
N MET A 1 -34.04 8.24 12.56
CA MET A 1 -32.82 8.79 11.90
C MET A 1 -31.62 8.86 12.85
N CYS A 2 -31.77 9.25 14.13
CA CYS A 2 -30.68 9.35 15.12
C CYS A 2 -29.99 8.04 15.57
N ASN A 3 -30.40 6.91 15.02
CA ASN A 3 -30.02 5.54 15.40
C ASN A 3 -28.94 4.97 14.48
N LEU A 4 -28.97 5.29 13.18
CA LEU A 4 -27.96 4.83 12.23
C LEU A 4 -26.61 5.52 12.44
N TYR A 5 -26.61 6.85 12.61
CA TYR A 5 -25.39 7.62 12.89
C TYR A 5 -24.68 7.12 14.16
N ARG A 6 -25.43 6.89 15.24
CA ARG A 6 -24.88 6.44 16.52
C ARG A 6 -24.32 5.01 16.44
N PHE A 7 -24.99 4.14 15.68
CA PHE A 7 -24.52 2.78 15.41
C PHE A 7 -23.22 2.75 14.60
N LEU A 8 -23.16 3.53 13.52
CA LEU A 8 -21.97 3.63 12.68
C LEU A 8 -20.81 4.29 13.44
N LYS A 9 -21.09 5.35 14.22
CA LYS A 9 -20.12 6.03 15.07
C LYS A 9 -19.53 5.10 16.12
N GLY A 10 -20.35 4.29 16.80
CA GLY A 10 -19.87 3.31 17.78
C GLY A 10 -18.96 2.22 17.19
N LYS A 11 -19.16 1.84 15.92
CA LYS A 11 -18.27 0.93 15.20
C LYS A 11 -16.96 1.58 14.79
N VAL A 12 -16.98 2.85 14.40
CA VAL A 12 -15.79 3.61 13.98
C VAL A 12 -14.91 3.98 15.18
N GLU A 13 -15.53 4.45 16.27
CA GLU A 13 -14.80 4.94 17.45
C GLU A 13 -14.42 3.82 18.44
N GLY A 14 -14.79 2.57 18.16
CA GLY A 14 -14.44 1.43 19.01
C GLY A 14 -15.03 1.57 20.41
N GLY A 15 -16.36 1.66 20.52
CA GLY A 15 -17.05 1.75 21.80
C GLY A 15 -16.79 0.50 22.66
N ASN A 16 -16.04 0.68 23.76
CA ASN A 16 -15.77 -0.35 24.76
C ASN A 16 -17.10 -0.96 25.24
N GLN A 17 -17.36 -2.21 24.88
CA GLN A 17 -18.55 -2.94 25.31
C GLN A 17 -18.41 -3.23 26.80
N ASN A 18 -18.88 -2.30 27.63
CA ASN A 18 -19.16 -2.55 29.04
C ASN A 18 -20.43 -3.43 29.13
N ILE A 19 -20.33 -4.66 28.64
CA ILE A 19 -21.34 -5.69 28.85
C ILE A 19 -21.00 -6.33 30.19
N ARG A 20 -21.57 -5.76 31.26
CA ARG A 20 -21.87 -6.55 32.45
C ARG A 20 -22.91 -7.59 32.04
N SER A 21 -22.48 -8.81 31.75
CA SER A 21 -23.24 -10.04 31.98
C SER A 21 -22.42 -11.26 31.59
N ALA A 22 -22.01 -11.97 32.64
CA ALA A 22 -22.12 -13.41 32.83
C ALA A 22 -21.68 -14.37 31.70
N ILE A 23 -20.80 -15.28 32.13
CA ILE A 23 -20.65 -16.65 31.62
C ILE A 23 -19.78 -16.80 30.37
N GLY A 24 -18.54 -17.22 30.63
CA GLY A 24 -17.97 -18.40 29.96
C GLY A 24 -17.51 -18.24 28.51
N ARG A 25 -16.19 -18.39 28.34
CA ARG A 25 -15.47 -18.70 27.10
C ARG A 25 -15.31 -17.54 26.11
N LYS A 26 -14.09 -17.00 26.04
CA LYS A 26 -13.33 -17.06 24.78
C LYS A 26 -11.86 -16.81 25.05
N GLY A 27 -11.03 -17.78 24.67
CA GLY A 27 -9.59 -17.61 24.64
C GLY A 27 -9.19 -16.43 23.76
N SER A 28 -8.07 -15.83 24.14
CA SER A 28 -7.14 -15.05 23.32
C SER A 28 -7.70 -14.48 22.02
N ALA A 29 -8.05 -13.19 22.01
CA ALA A 29 -7.78 -12.39 20.84
C ALA A 29 -6.29 -11.97 20.95
N PRO A 30 -5.40 -12.44 20.06
CA PRO A 30 -4.06 -11.87 20.02
C PRO A 30 -4.22 -10.39 19.72
N SER A 31 -3.63 -9.54 20.56
CA SER A 31 -3.41 -8.14 20.24
C SER A 31 -2.80 -8.11 18.84
N SER A 32 -3.55 -7.61 17.85
CA SER A 32 -3.04 -7.46 16.51
C SER A 32 -1.98 -6.36 16.55
N ASN A 33 -0.74 -6.75 16.83
CA ASN A 33 0.45 -5.91 16.72
C ASN A 33 0.73 -5.47 15.27
N GLY A 34 -0.20 -5.69 14.33
CA GLY A 34 -0.06 -5.49 12.89
C GLY A 34 -0.65 -4.20 12.32
N GLY A 35 -1.13 -3.27 13.14
CA GLY A 35 -1.80 -2.04 12.66
C GLY A 35 -0.95 -1.14 11.75
N LYS A 36 0.39 -1.28 11.81
CA LYS A 36 1.33 -0.50 11.00
C LYS A 36 1.78 -1.21 9.71
N GLN A 37 1.86 -2.55 9.72
CA GLN A 37 2.30 -3.35 8.58
C GLN A 37 1.31 -3.24 7.41
N GLY A 38 0.01 -3.38 7.68
CA GLY A 38 -1.01 -3.40 6.65
C GLY A 38 -1.25 -2.06 5.93
N MET A 39 -0.94 -0.92 6.58
CA MET A 39 -1.11 0.40 5.95
C MET A 39 -0.01 0.70 4.93
N ALA A 40 1.24 0.37 5.26
CA ALA A 40 2.36 0.54 4.34
C ALA A 40 2.18 -0.33 3.09
N ASP A 41 1.74 -1.58 3.28
CA ASP A 41 1.46 -2.50 2.19
C ASP A 41 0.31 -2.00 1.30
N ALA A 42 -0.76 -1.45 1.90
CA ALA A 42 -1.88 -0.87 1.15
C ALA A 42 -1.45 0.37 0.33
N LEU A 43 -0.63 1.25 0.90
CA LEU A 43 -0.10 2.43 0.21
C LEU A 43 0.84 2.04 -0.94
N ALA A 44 1.68 1.02 -0.73
CA ALA A 44 2.54 0.48 -1.78
C ALA A 44 1.71 -0.12 -2.94
N GLU A 45 0.65 -0.88 -2.63
CA GLU A 45 -0.24 -1.45 -3.64
C GLU A 45 -1.03 -0.38 -4.40
N MET A 46 -1.55 0.65 -3.72
CA MET A 46 -2.22 1.79 -4.38
C MET A 46 -1.26 2.52 -5.33
N THR A 47 -0.01 2.71 -4.92
CA THR A 47 1.02 3.35 -5.76
C THR A 47 1.33 2.52 -6.99
N LYS A 48 1.45 1.19 -6.87
CA LYS A 48 1.70 0.29 -8.02
C LYS A 48 0.57 0.27 -9.04
N ARG A 49 -0.68 0.39 -8.57
CA ARG A 49 -1.90 0.42 -9.40
C ARG A 49 -2.15 1.78 -10.05
N SER A 50 -1.41 2.82 -9.68
CA SER A 50 -1.51 4.11 -10.33
C SER A 50 -1.11 4.02 -11.80
N ALA A 51 -1.97 4.52 -12.68
CA ALA A 51 -1.70 4.59 -14.12
C ALA A 51 -0.38 5.34 -14.42
N TYR A 52 -0.03 6.34 -13.61
CA TYR A 52 1.23 7.06 -13.71
C TYR A 52 2.44 6.16 -13.44
N PHE A 53 2.38 5.34 -12.38
CA PHE A 53 3.45 4.41 -12.02
C PHE A 53 3.60 3.29 -13.04
N GLN A 54 2.48 2.79 -13.58
CA GLN A 54 2.49 1.80 -14.66
C GLN A 54 3.15 2.35 -15.92
N LYS A 55 2.80 3.59 -16.33
CA LYS A 55 3.42 4.25 -17.48
C LYS A 55 4.93 4.43 -17.33
N ILE A 56 5.40 4.85 -16.15
CA ILE A 56 6.84 4.96 -15.88
C ILE A 56 7.53 3.61 -16.03
N ARG A 57 6.94 2.53 -15.48
CA ARG A 57 7.51 1.19 -15.62
C ARG A 57 7.61 0.75 -17.07
N GLU A 58 6.55 0.98 -17.84
CA GLU A 58 6.51 0.67 -19.26
C GLU A 58 7.55 1.47 -20.05
N ASP A 59 7.66 2.77 -19.81
CA ASP A 59 8.64 3.63 -20.47
C ASP A 59 10.08 3.21 -20.12
N VAL A 60 10.36 2.91 -18.85
CA VAL A 60 11.68 2.40 -18.43
C VAL A 60 12.03 1.11 -19.17
N GLN A 61 11.11 0.15 -19.23
CA GLN A 61 11.34 -1.11 -19.94
C GLN A 61 11.50 -0.89 -21.44
N LYS A 62 10.68 -0.03 -22.04
CA LYS A 62 10.67 0.26 -23.47
C LYS A 62 11.96 0.93 -23.94
N TYR A 63 12.47 1.90 -23.18
CA TYR A 63 13.60 2.72 -23.60
C TYR A 63 14.96 2.25 -23.05
N ALA A 64 14.99 1.30 -22.11
CA ALA A 64 16.24 0.80 -21.51
C ALA A 64 17.29 0.40 -22.55
N LYS A 65 16.91 -0.42 -23.54
CA LYS A 65 17.81 -0.90 -24.59
C LYS A 65 18.35 0.25 -25.44
N ALA A 66 17.48 1.11 -25.95
CA ALA A 66 17.87 2.26 -26.77
C ALA A 66 18.83 3.20 -26.03
N ILE A 67 18.58 3.45 -24.73
CA ILE A 67 19.46 4.26 -23.89
C ILE A 67 20.84 3.60 -23.76
N THR A 68 20.91 2.28 -23.52
CA THR A 68 22.19 1.58 -23.41
C THR A 68 22.97 1.57 -24.72
N GLU A 69 22.29 1.38 -25.85
CA GLU A 69 22.92 1.40 -27.17
C GLU A 69 23.46 2.80 -27.51
N LEU A 70 22.66 3.84 -27.29
CA LEU A 70 23.10 5.23 -27.48
C LEU A 70 24.30 5.59 -26.60
N LYS A 71 24.32 5.15 -25.35
CA LYS A 71 25.47 5.33 -24.46
C LYS A 71 26.74 4.69 -25.04
N THR A 72 26.64 3.47 -25.54
CA THR A 72 27.77 2.77 -26.18
C THR A 72 28.26 3.53 -27.40
N VAL A 73 27.36 3.96 -28.29
CA VAL A 73 27.70 4.74 -29.50
C VAL A 73 28.43 6.04 -29.13
N ILE A 74 27.95 6.77 -28.12
CA ILE A 74 28.58 8.01 -27.66
C ILE A 74 29.99 7.74 -27.12
N ILE A 75 30.17 6.67 -26.34
CA ILE A 75 31.49 6.30 -25.79
C ILE A 75 32.45 5.93 -26.91
N THR A 76 32.02 5.11 -27.88
CA THR A 76 32.84 4.73 -29.03
C THR A 76 33.20 5.95 -29.88
N PHE A 77 32.25 6.85 -30.12
CA PHE A 77 32.51 8.10 -30.85
C PHE A 77 33.57 8.96 -30.14
N LYS A 78 33.45 9.14 -28.82
CA LYS A 78 34.40 9.91 -28.02
C LYS A 78 35.81 9.29 -28.00
N ASN A 79 35.89 7.97 -27.93
CA ASN A 79 37.17 7.26 -27.79
C ASN A 79 37.84 6.98 -29.15
N LYS A 80 37.19 7.33 -30.27
CA LYS A 80 37.79 7.28 -31.61
C LYS A 80 38.56 8.57 -31.86
N THR A 81 39.65 8.73 -31.12
CA THR A 81 40.74 9.70 -31.36
C THR A 81 42.04 8.90 -31.33
#